data_AF-A0A4R5MD97-F1
#
_entry.id   AF-A0A4R5MD97-F1
#
_cell.length_a   1.000
_cell.length_b   1.000
_cell.length_c   1.000
_cell.angle_alpha   90.00
_cell.angle_beta   90.00
_cell.angle_gamma   90.00
#
_symmetry.space_group_name_H-M   'P 1'
#
loop_
_entity.id
_entity.type
_entity.pdbx_description
1 polymer ?
#
loop_
_entity_poly.entity_id
_entity_poly.type
_entity_poly.pdbx_seq_one_letter_code
_entity_poly.pdbx_strand_id
1 'polypeptide(L)'
;MAHRVFALLAMLWVGSQLTIGYAVAPVLFASLDHMVAGSLAAQLFRIEGMLGLVSGVLLLGLANVLIRRGETGYRRLRWLLIGMLLCVLIGYYALQPFMNAMRMNAMQAGVDIAHSDWASRFGMLHGISSVFYLVESLLGAWLVWLLPSARGARAQR
;
A
#
# COMPACT_ATOMS: atom_id res chain seq x y z
N MET A 1 -15.92 14.28 15.32
CA MET A 1 -15.78 14.07 13.86
C MET A 1 -14.37 13.61 13.44
N ALA A 2 -13.29 14.27 13.84
CA ALA A 2 -11.91 13.92 13.43
C ALA A 2 -11.53 12.43 13.61
N HIS A 3 -11.89 11.82 14.74
CA HIS A 3 -11.68 10.39 15.01
C HIS A 3 -12.34 9.46 13.97
N ARG A 4 -13.57 9.79 13.54
CA ARG A 4 -14.31 9.00 12.54
C ARG A 4 -13.70 9.15 11.16
N VAL A 5 -13.30 10.37 10.80
CA VAL A 5 -12.60 10.65 9.53
C VAL A 5 -11.27 9.91 9.48
N PHE A 6 -10.50 9.93 10.57
CA PHE A 6 -9.26 9.17 10.68
C PHE A 6 -9.50 7.67 10.45
N ALA A 7 -10.48 7.08 11.13
CA ALA A 7 -10.80 5.67 10.97
C ALA A 7 -11.25 5.33 9.53
N LEU A 8 -12.10 6.16 8.90
CA LEU A 8 -12.55 5.95 7.53
C LEU A 8 -11.38 6.01 6.53
N LEU A 9 -10.49 6.99 6.65
CA LEU A 9 -9.32 7.11 5.79
C LEU A 9 -8.36 5.93 5.98
N ALA A 10 -8.13 5.50 7.22
CA ALA A 10 -7.29 4.34 7.51
C ALA A 10 -7.90 3.05 6.92
N MET A 11 -9.21 2.84 7.09
CA MET A 11 -9.91 1.69 6.52
C MET A 11 -9.92 1.72 4.99
N LEU A 12 -10.04 2.89 4.37
CA LEU A 12 -9.98 3.04 2.92
C LEU A 12 -8.62 2.60 2.38
N TRP A 13 -7.52 3.12 2.95
CA TRP A 13 -6.17 2.78 2.53
C TRP A 13 -5.84 1.30 2.79
N VAL A 14 -6.04 0.82 4.01
CA VAL A 14 -5.72 -0.58 4.35
C VAL A 14 -6.62 -1.54 3.55
N GLY A 15 -7.90 -1.20 3.37
CA GLY A 15 -8.85 -2.00 2.61
C GLY A 15 -8.54 -2.07 1.12
N SER A 16 -8.18 -0.95 0.49
CA SER A 16 -7.81 -0.92 -0.93
C SER A 16 -6.53 -1.71 -1.18
N GLN A 17 -5.51 -1.51 -0.34
CA GLN A 17 -4.25 -2.26 -0.41
C GLN A 17 -4.47 -3.77 -0.30
N LEU A 18 -5.23 -4.23 0.71
CA LEU A 18 -5.48 -5.66 0.87
C LEU A 18 -6.26 -6.24 -0.32
N THR A 19 -7.23 -5.49 -0.83
CA THR A 19 -8.05 -5.91 -1.97
C THR A 19 -7.22 -5.99 -3.24
N ILE A 20 -6.43 -4.96 -3.56
CA ILE A 20 -5.63 -4.91 -4.79
C ILE A 20 -4.53 -5.98 -4.77
N GLY A 21 -3.79 -6.09 -3.68
CA GLY A 21 -2.63 -6.97 -3.59
C GLY A 21 -2.97 -8.45 -3.43
N TYR A 22 -4.03 -8.78 -2.67
CA TYR A 22 -4.32 -10.18 -2.30
C TYR A 22 -5.56 -10.76 -2.96
N ALA A 23 -6.40 -9.94 -3.60
CA ALA A 23 -7.56 -10.43 -4.36
C ALA A 23 -7.44 -10.07 -5.85
N VAL A 24 -7.33 -8.79 -6.19
CA VAL A 24 -7.38 -8.36 -7.60
C VAL A 24 -6.16 -8.84 -8.37
N ALA A 25 -4.94 -8.63 -7.87
CA ALA A 25 -3.73 -9.06 -8.58
C ALA A 25 -3.71 -10.57 -8.84
N PRO A 26 -3.96 -11.47 -7.87
CA PRO A 26 -4.08 -12.90 -8.14
C PRO A 26 -5.14 -13.25 -9.19
N VAL A 27 -6.33 -12.62 -9.13
CA VAL A 27 -7.39 -12.84 -10.11
C VAL A 27 -6.96 -12.43 -11.52
N LEU A 28 -6.25 -11.30 -11.67
CA LEU A 28 -5.74 -10.86 -12.98
C LEU A 28 -4.75 -11.87 -13.57
N PHE A 29 -3.78 -12.35 -12.79
CA PHE A 29 -2.78 -13.32 -13.26
C PHE A 29 -3.35 -14.73 -13.47
N ALA A 30 -4.46 -15.07 -12.81
CA ALA A 30 -5.17 -16.33 -13.03
C ALA A 30 -6.10 -16.29 -14.26
N SER A 31 -6.59 -15.12 -14.66
CA SER A 31 -7.69 -14.99 -15.63
C SER A 31 -7.28 -14.38 -16.98
N LEU A 32 -6.08 -13.78 -17.07
CA LEU A 32 -5.62 -13.04 -18.26
C LEU A 32 -4.21 -13.48 -18.67
N ASP A 33 -3.85 -13.20 -19.92
CA ASP A 33 -2.47 -13.34 -20.40
C ASP A 33 -1.51 -12.48 -19.55
N HIS A 34 -0.30 -13.01 -19.30
CA HIS A 34 0.69 -12.41 -18.40
C HIS A 34 1.01 -10.94 -18.71
N MET A 35 1.13 -10.61 -20.00
CA MET A 35 1.40 -9.25 -20.43
C MET A 35 0.24 -8.29 -20.10
N VAL A 36 -1.00 -8.73 -20.32
CA VAL A 36 -2.20 -7.94 -20.02
C VAL A 36 -2.38 -7.80 -18.51
N ALA A 37 -2.29 -8.91 -17.76
CA ALA A 37 -2.35 -8.93 -16.31
C ALA A 37 -1.32 -7.99 -15.67
N GLY A 38 -0.07 -8.06 -16.14
CA GLY A 38 1.01 -7.20 -15.66
C GLY A 38 0.77 -5.71 -15.94
N SER A 39 0.19 -5.38 -17.10
CA SER A 39 -0.15 -3.99 -17.45
C SER A 39 -1.27 -3.42 -16.56
N LEU A 40 -2.32 -4.20 -16.29
CA LEU A 40 -3.42 -3.80 -15.41
C LEU A 40 -2.97 -3.73 -13.95
N ALA A 41 -2.18 -4.71 -13.50
CA ALA A 41 -1.57 -4.68 -12.17
C ALA A 41 -0.74 -3.41 -11.96
N ALA A 42 0.11 -3.04 -12.93
CA ALA A 42 0.90 -1.81 -12.83
C ALA A 42 0.04 -0.54 -12.71
N GLN A 43 -1.12 -0.50 -13.38
CA GLN A 43 -2.06 0.61 -13.26
C GLN A 43 -2.75 0.64 -11.90
N LEU A 44 -3.19 -0.50 -11.39
CA LEU A 44 -3.82 -0.61 -10.07
C LEU A 44 -2.85 -0.24 -8.96
N PHE A 45 -1.60 -0.73 -9.01
CA PHE A 45 -0.57 -0.35 -8.04
C PHE A 45 -0.16 1.12 -8.14
N ARG A 46 -0.31 1.77 -9.30
CA ARG A 46 -0.17 3.24 -9.41
C ARG A 46 -1.27 3.97 -8.65
N ILE A 47 -2.51 3.53 -8.83
CA ILE A 47 -3.65 4.12 -8.11
C ILE A 47 -3.46 3.91 -6.60
N GLU A 48 -3.09 2.69 -6.19
CA GLU A 48 -2.82 2.37 -4.78
C GLU A 48 -1.65 3.18 -4.22
N GLY A 49 -0.55 3.33 -4.94
CA GLY A 49 0.59 4.15 -4.52
C GLY A 49 0.24 5.64 -4.35
N MET A 50 -0.67 6.17 -5.17
CA MET A 50 -1.21 7.52 -4.99
C MET A 50 -2.15 7.60 -3.79
N LEU A 51 -3.06 6.64 -3.66
CA LEU A 51 -4.02 6.56 -2.57
C LEU A 51 -3.30 6.44 -1.22
N GLY A 52 -2.29 5.58 -1.13
CA GLY A 52 -1.47 5.40 0.07
C GLY A 52 -0.65 6.63 0.42
N LEU A 53 -0.06 7.32 -0.58
CA LEU A 53 0.65 8.58 -0.34
C LEU A 53 -0.29 9.66 0.21
N VAL A 54 -1.43 9.89 -0.45
CA VAL A 54 -2.41 10.90 -0.03
C VAL A 54 -3.00 10.56 1.33
N SER A 55 -3.41 9.31 1.54
CA SER A 55 -3.98 8.84 2.81
C SER A 55 -2.96 8.93 3.94
N GLY A 56 -1.71 8.52 3.71
CA GLY A 56 -0.63 8.61 4.70
C GLY A 56 -0.35 10.04 5.13
N VAL A 57 -0.25 10.99 4.20
CA VAL A 57 -0.05 12.41 4.52
C VAL A 57 -1.23 12.98 5.31
N LEU A 58 -2.46 12.71 4.89
CA LEU A 58 -3.67 13.17 5.59
C LEU A 58 -3.79 12.59 6.99
N LEU A 59 -3.54 11.29 7.16
CA LEU A 59 -3.60 10.60 8.44
C LEU A 59 -2.49 11.10 9.40
N LEU A 60 -1.28 11.35 8.90
CA LEU A 60 -0.21 11.96 9.71
C LEU A 60 -0.57 13.38 10.17
N GLY A 61 -1.15 14.18 9.28
CA GLY A 61 -1.67 15.51 9.62
C GLY A 61 -2.73 15.44 10.72
N LEU A 62 -3.72 14.56 10.57
CA LEU A 62 -4.77 14.35 11.56
C LEU A 62 -4.22 13.82 12.90
N ALA A 63 -3.29 12.86 12.86
CA ALA A 63 -2.63 12.34 14.06
C ALA A 63 -1.90 13.46 14.81
N ASN A 64 -1.15 14.33 14.11
CA ASN A 64 -0.47 15.46 14.71
C ASN A 64 -1.45 16.46 15.34
N VAL A 65 -2.58 16.77 14.68
CA VAL A 65 -3.61 17.65 15.23
C VAL A 65 -4.20 17.06 16.51
N LEU A 66 -4.49 15.75 16.53
CA LEU A 66 -5.07 15.07 17.71
C LEU A 66 -4.08 14.99 18.87
N ILE A 67 -2.80 14.71 18.60
CA ILE A 67 -1.73 14.74 19.62
C ILE A 67 -1.63 16.13 20.25
N ARG A 68 -1.65 17.20 19.44
CA ARG A 68 -1.61 18.59 19.93
C ARG A 68 -2.82 18.98 20.78
N ARG A 69 -3.95 18.28 20.62
CA ARG A 69 -5.17 18.45 21.42
C ARG A 69 -5.19 17.60 22.70
N GLY A 70 -4.12 16.87 23.00
CA GLY A 70 -3.98 16.06 24.22
C GLY A 70 -4.28 14.56 24.04
N GLU A 71 -4.65 14.11 22.84
CA GLU A 71 -4.96 12.70 22.55
C GLU A 71 -3.66 11.89 22.35
N THR A 72 -2.96 11.58 23.44
CA THR A 72 -1.63 10.94 23.42
C THR A 72 -1.63 9.54 22.78
N GLY A 73 -2.77 8.86 22.74
CA GLY A 73 -2.94 7.56 22.07
C GLY A 73 -2.51 7.57 20.60
N TYR A 74 -2.66 8.71 19.90
CA TYR A 74 -2.27 8.85 18.49
C TYR A 74 -0.76 8.89 18.26
N ARG A 75 0.07 9.03 19.31
CA ARG A 75 1.53 9.03 19.17
C ARG A 75 2.04 7.68 18.65
N ARG A 76 1.44 6.58 19.11
CA ARG A 76 1.78 5.22 18.63
C ARG A 76 1.32 5.04 17.18
N LEU A 77 0.11 5.48 16.85
CA LEU A 77 -0.45 5.38 15.49
C LEU A 77 0.38 6.18 14.49
N ARG A 78 0.91 7.34 14.89
CA ARG A 78 1.79 8.16 14.04
C ARG A 78 3.02 7.39 13.57
N TRP A 79 3.66 6.60 14.43
CA TRP A 79 4.84 5.81 14.05
C TRP A 79 4.48 4.67 13.09
N LEU A 80 3.32 4.03 13.27
CA LEU A 80 2.81 3.05 12.31
C LEU A 80 2.56 3.68 10.94
N LEU A 81 1.92 4.85 10.91
CA LEU A 81 1.66 5.60 9.67
C LEU A 81 2.95 6.01 8.96
N ILE A 82 3.99 6.42 9.70
CA ILE A 82 5.31 6.71 9.13
C ILE A 82 5.89 5.44 8.50
N GLY A 83 5.86 4.31 9.21
CA GLY A 83 6.35 3.03 8.69
C GLY A 83 5.62 2.60 7.42
N MET A 84 4.28 2.68 7.40
CA MET A 84 3.48 2.38 6.22
C MET A 84 3.82 3.31 5.05
N LEU A 85 3.88 4.62 5.30
CA LEU A 85 4.21 5.59 4.25
C LEU A 85 5.60 5.37 3.67
N LEU A 86 6.59 5.00 4.50
CA LEU A 86 7.92 4.62 4.01
C LEU A 86 7.87 3.36 3.15
N CYS A 87 7.02 2.39 3.47
CA CYS A 87 6.81 1.20 2.63
C CYS A 87 6.24 1.59 1.26
N VAL A 88 5.26 2.50 1.19
CA VAL A 88 4.75 3.03 -0.09
C VAL A 88 5.86 3.73 -0.89
N LEU A 89 6.61 4.62 -0.24
CA LEU A 89 7.65 5.41 -0.91
C LEU A 89 8.76 4.51 -1.47
N ILE A 90 9.19 3.51 -0.71
CA ILE A 90 10.24 2.60 -1.17
C ILE A 90 9.67 1.58 -2.16
N GLY A 91 8.61 0.87 -1.78
CA GLY A 91 8.01 -0.21 -2.55
C GLY A 91 7.48 0.24 -3.91
N TYR A 92 6.78 1.38 -3.95
CA TYR A 92 6.24 1.93 -5.20
C TYR A 92 7.17 2.96 -5.82
N TYR A 93 7.42 4.10 -5.17
CA TYR A 93 8.08 5.23 -5.83
C TYR A 93 9.57 4.99 -6.11
N ALA A 94 10.27 4.22 -5.28
CA ALA A 94 11.68 3.90 -5.51
C ALA A 94 11.85 2.67 -6.42
N LEU A 95 11.15 1.56 -6.18
CA LEU A 95 11.39 0.30 -6.90
C LEU A 95 10.58 0.16 -8.21
N GLN A 96 9.34 0.64 -8.26
CA GLN A 96 8.48 0.47 -9.44
C GLN A 96 9.04 1.09 -10.74
N PRO A 97 9.69 2.27 -10.74
CA PRO A 97 10.26 2.83 -11.96
C PRO A 97 11.28 1.90 -12.64
N PHE A 98 12.13 1.23 -11.85
CA PHE A 98 13.12 0.28 -12.37
C PHE A 98 12.44 -0.96 -12.96
N MET A 99 11.43 -1.50 -12.28
CA MET A 99 10.65 -2.63 -12.79
C MET A 99 9.90 -2.28 -14.09
N ASN A 100 9.33 -1.08 -14.16
CA ASN A 100 8.64 -0.59 -15.36
C ASN A 100 9.61 -0.40 -16.52
N ALA A 101 10.82 0.14 -16.28
CA ALA A 101 11.83 0.28 -17.33
C ALA A 101 12.22 -1.08 -17.93
N MET A 102 12.44 -2.11 -17.10
CA MET A 102 12.70 -3.46 -17.58
C MET A 102 11.52 -4.04 -18.38
N ARG A 103 10.28 -3.83 -17.92
CA ARG A 103 9.08 -4.26 -18.65
C ARG A 103 8.97 -3.60 -20.01
N MET A 104 9.22 -2.30 -20.10
CA MET A 104 9.21 -1.57 -21.36
C MET A 104 10.29 -2.06 -22.32
N ASN A 105 11.50 -2.34 -21.84
CA ASN A 105 12.57 -2.90 -22.66
C ASN A 105 12.21 -4.29 -23.22
N ALA A 106 11.62 -5.17 -22.39
CA ALA A 106 11.15 -6.48 -22.84
C ALA A 106 10.05 -6.36 -23.92
N MET A 107 9.07 -5.47 -23.69
CA MET A 107 8.01 -5.19 -24.67
C MET A 107 8.56 -4.66 -26.00
N GLN A 108 9.56 -3.76 -25.98
CA GLN A 108 10.21 -3.25 -27.19
C GLN A 108 10.97 -4.34 -27.95
N ALA A 109 11.51 -5.34 -27.24
CA ALA A 109 12.14 -6.51 -27.83
C ALA A 109 11.12 -7.57 -28.30
N GLY A 110 9.81 -7.33 -28.14
CA GLY A 110 8.76 -8.25 -28.57
C GLY A 110 8.66 -9.54 -27.73
N VAL A 111 9.27 -9.55 -26.54
CA VAL A 111 9.29 -10.72 -25.64
C VAL A 111 8.63 -10.39 -24.31
N ASP A 112 8.07 -11.41 -23.66
CA ASP A 112 7.61 -11.27 -22.29
C ASP A 112 8.80 -11.11 -21.33
N ILE A 113 8.62 -10.34 -20.26
CA ILE A 113 9.68 -10.09 -19.28
C ILE A 113 10.19 -11.38 -18.64
N ALA A 114 9.33 -12.37 -18.46
CA ALA A 114 9.68 -13.68 -17.92
C ALA A 114 10.65 -14.48 -18.82
N HIS A 115 10.66 -14.19 -20.13
CA HIS A 115 11.49 -14.86 -21.13
C HIS A 115 12.63 -13.94 -21.65
N SER A 116 12.86 -12.81 -20.97
CA SER A 116 13.87 -11.83 -21.33
C SER A 116 15.11 -11.92 -20.44
N ASP A 117 16.22 -11.33 -20.88
CA ASP A 117 17.44 -11.19 -20.06
C ASP A 117 17.21 -10.42 -18.75
N TRP A 118 16.10 -9.66 -18.66
CA TRP A 118 15.70 -8.88 -17.50
C TRP A 118 14.93 -9.68 -16.45
N ALA A 119 14.55 -10.94 -16.73
CA ALA A 119 13.68 -11.76 -15.88
C ALA A 119 14.20 -11.88 -14.44
N SER A 120 15.49 -12.17 -14.28
CA SER A 120 16.11 -12.38 -12.95
C SER A 120 16.11 -11.10 -12.11
N ARG A 121 16.52 -9.97 -12.71
CA ARG A 121 16.54 -8.66 -12.04
C ARG A 121 15.13 -8.18 -11.73
N PHE A 122 14.19 -8.39 -12.65
CA PHE A 122 12.77 -8.09 -12.42
C PHE A 122 12.23 -8.91 -11.25
N GLY A 123 12.45 -10.22 -11.24
CA GLY A 123 12.02 -11.11 -10.15
C GLY A 123 12.60 -10.71 -8.79
N MET A 124 13.87 -10.31 -8.74
CA MET A 124 14.51 -9.81 -7.52
C MET A 124 13.85 -8.51 -7.01
N LEU A 125 13.70 -7.50 -7.88
CA LEU A 125 13.06 -6.24 -7.49
C LEU A 125 11.58 -6.44 -7.12
N HIS A 126 10.89 -7.31 -7.85
CA HIS A 126 9.51 -7.68 -7.54
C HIS A 126 9.43 -8.32 -6.15
N GLY A 127 10.29 -9.29 -5.84
CA GLY A 127 10.36 -9.91 -4.51
C GLY A 127 10.62 -8.89 -3.39
N ILE A 128 11.56 -7.96 -3.58
CA ILE A 128 11.83 -6.89 -2.61
C ILE A 128 10.59 -6.00 -2.43
N SER A 129 9.96 -5.57 -3.53
CA SER A 129 8.73 -4.77 -3.47
C SER A 129 7.58 -5.49 -2.76
N SER A 130 7.46 -6.81 -2.95
CA SER A 130 6.46 -7.65 -2.29
C SER A 130 6.69 -7.76 -0.78
N VAL A 131 7.94 -7.75 -0.32
CA VAL A 131 8.26 -7.68 1.12
C VAL A 131 7.80 -6.34 1.71
N PHE A 132 8.08 -5.22 1.05
CA PHE A 132 7.56 -3.91 1.49
C PHE A 132 6.04 -3.89 1.54
N TYR A 133 5.38 -4.44 0.52
CA TYR A 133 3.93 -4.55 0.46
C TYR A 133 3.35 -5.41 1.60
N LEU A 134 4.01 -6.54 1.90
CA LEU A 134 3.62 -7.41 3.00
C LEU A 134 3.78 -6.72 4.35
N VAL A 135 4.92 -6.08 4.60
CA VAL A 135 5.17 -5.33 5.84
C VAL A 135 4.15 -4.22 5.99
N GLU A 136 3.88 -3.45 4.94
CA GLU A 136 2.83 -2.43 4.94
C GLU A 136 1.46 -3.02 5.29
N SER A 137 1.12 -4.18 4.74
CA SER A 137 -0.15 -4.87 5.00
C SER A 137 -0.30 -5.30 6.45
N LEU A 138 0.78 -5.82 7.05
CA LEU A 138 0.82 -6.17 8.47
C LEU A 138 0.69 -4.93 9.36
N LEU A 139 1.39 -3.84 9.02
CA LEU A 139 1.29 -2.57 9.73
C LEU A 139 -0.12 -1.96 9.61
N GLY A 140 -0.74 -2.04 8.43
CA GLY A 140 -2.10 -1.59 8.18
C GLY A 140 -3.14 -2.38 8.95
N ALA A 141 -3.04 -3.72 8.96
CA ALA A 141 -3.89 -4.58 9.78
C ALA A 141 -3.74 -4.25 11.27
N TRP A 142 -2.50 -4.00 11.74
CA TRP A 142 -2.26 -3.58 13.11
C TRP A 142 -2.83 -2.18 13.41
N LEU A 143 -2.70 -1.22 12.48
CA LEU A 143 -3.30 0.10 12.62
C LEU A 143 -4.82 -0.03 12.83
N VAL A 144 -5.50 -0.82 11.99
CA VAL A 144 -6.94 -1.06 12.08
C VAL A 144 -7.31 -1.76 13.39
N TRP A 145 -6.52 -2.74 13.83
CA TRP A 145 -6.72 -3.42 15.11
C TRP A 145 -6.64 -2.46 16.32
N LEU A 146 -5.75 -1.48 16.25
CA LEU A 146 -5.57 -0.48 17.31
C LEU A 146 -6.59 0.66 17.26
N LEU A 147 -7.35 0.82 16.18
CA LEU A 147 -8.39 1.84 16.11
C LEU A 147 -9.44 1.53 17.19
N PRO A 148 -9.70 2.44 18.14
CA PRO A 148 -10.71 2.21 19.16
C PRO A 148 -12.08 2.00 18.48
N SER A 149 -12.63 0.79 18.60
CA SER A 149 -14.03 0.56 18.26
C SER A 149 -14.87 1.49 19.13
N ALA A 150 -15.63 2.40 18.49
CA ALA A 150 -16.49 3.38 19.17
C ALA A 150 -17.54 2.78 20.13
N ARG A 151 -17.58 1.44 20.28
CA ARG A 151 -18.44 0.68 21.16
C ARG A 151 -17.99 0.68 22.63
N GLY A 152 -16.70 0.95 22.93
CA GLY A 152 -16.18 0.93 24.32
C GLY A 152 -16.41 2.20 25.14
N ALA A 153 -16.54 3.37 24.48
CA ALA A 153 -16.61 4.66 25.18
C ALA A 153 -18.00 5.01 25.76
N ARG A 154 -19.04 4.22 25.43
CA ARG A 154 -20.42 4.44 25.90
C ARG A 154 -20.82 3.54 27.07
N ALA A 155 -19.99 2.55 27.41
CA ALA A 155 -20.27 1.60 28.51
C ALA A 155 -19.69 2.03 29.87
N GLN A 156 -19.08 3.22 29.95
CA GLN A 156 -18.44 3.74 31.17
C GLN A 156 -18.86 5.19 31.49
N ARG A 157 -19.98 5.67 30.95
CA ARG A 157 -20.61 6.92 31.38
C ARG A 157 -22.01 6.65 31.89
#